data_AF-A0A6C0LZJ5-F1
#
_entry.id   AF-A0A6C0LZJ5-F1
#
_cell.length_a   1.000
_cell.length_b   1.000
_cell.length_c   1.000
_cell.angle_alpha   90.00
_cell.angle_beta   90.00
_cell.angle_gamma   90.00
#
_symmetry.space_group_name_H-M   'P 1'
#
loop_
_entity.id
_entity.type
_entity.pdbx_description
1 polymer ?
#
loop_
_entity_poly.entity_id
_entity_poly.type
_entity_poly.pdbx_seq_one_letter_code
_entity_poly.pdbx_strand_id
1 'polypeptide(L)'
;MQQPIPHFETGDLLLYNTTKYWYSRAIEWFTSSDYSHVSMVLRRPTWLDPSLCEEEYYVLESGSERFPDAVSGDFKFGVQVCPLSKVWAEYASQGYGHLYVRRIRFLCPNPNGDSALIDGIKTAYAKVKACPYDLNPCDWIKCYFDEHKTLQQIEATSQRDQKTTSFWCSALMSFVLVVAGFLDKSVPWTVITPYDFSAFRAPQRLAFQGCAYDAEVKLC
;
A
#
# COMPACT_ATOMS: atom_id res chain seq x y z
N MET A 1 15.09 -17.92 -17.51
CA MET A 1 15.57 -17.89 -16.11
C MET A 1 14.69 -16.90 -15.38
N GLN A 2 13.92 -17.34 -14.38
CA GLN A 2 13.17 -16.41 -13.53
C GLN A 2 14.18 -15.54 -12.79
N GLN A 3 14.01 -14.21 -12.83
CA GLN A 3 14.84 -13.33 -12.02
C GLN A 3 14.61 -13.67 -10.54
N PRO A 4 15.67 -13.82 -9.73
CA PRO A 4 15.51 -14.09 -8.31
C PRO A 4 14.77 -12.93 -7.65
N ILE A 5 13.85 -13.25 -6.74
CA ILE A 5 13.13 -12.24 -5.94
C ILE A 5 14.19 -11.43 -5.17
N PRO A 6 14.21 -10.09 -5.28
CA PRO A 6 15.12 -9.25 -4.52
C PRO A 6 14.96 -9.44 -3.01
N HIS A 7 15.98 -9.07 -2.25
CA HIS A 7 15.85 -8.99 -0.80
C HIS A 7 14.99 -7.77 -0.43
N PHE A 8 14.02 -7.97 0.47
CA PHE A 8 13.10 -6.95 0.97
C PHE A 8 13.11 -6.91 2.51
N GLU A 9 12.65 -5.80 3.06
CA GLU A 9 12.37 -5.67 4.48
C GLU A 9 10.90 -5.36 4.75
N THR A 10 10.44 -5.68 5.97
CA THR A 10 9.10 -5.26 6.40
C THR A 10 9.00 -3.74 6.34
N GLY A 11 7.98 -3.23 5.66
CA GLY A 11 7.79 -1.79 5.48
C GLY A 11 8.23 -1.24 4.13
N ASP A 12 8.99 -2.02 3.34
CA ASP A 12 9.19 -1.68 1.93
C ASP A 12 7.84 -1.57 1.23
N LEU A 13 7.69 -0.57 0.37
CA LEU A 13 6.46 -0.37 -0.39
C LEU A 13 6.64 -0.90 -1.81
N LEU A 14 5.65 -1.64 -2.29
CA LEU A 14 5.55 -2.00 -3.70
C LEU A 14 4.55 -1.07 -4.39
N LEU A 15 4.98 -0.46 -5.48
CA LEU A 15 4.13 0.28 -6.40
C LEU A 15 3.92 -0.55 -7.66
N TYR A 16 2.72 -0.48 -8.18
CA TYR A 16 2.30 -1.32 -9.29
C TYR A 16 1.83 -0.44 -10.43
N ASN A 17 2.26 -0.78 -11.64
CA ASN A 17 1.68 -0.29 -12.89
C ASN A 17 1.02 -1.49 -13.57
N THR A 18 -0.26 -1.45 -13.93
CA THR A 18 -0.91 -2.57 -14.64
C THR A 18 -1.83 -2.12 -15.75
N THR A 19 -1.68 -2.77 -16.89
CA THR A 19 -2.50 -2.50 -18.09
C THR A 19 -3.75 -3.38 -18.18
N LYS A 20 -3.97 -4.31 -17.23
CA LYS A 20 -4.96 -5.41 -17.37
C LYS A 20 -6.17 -5.39 -16.43
N TYR A 21 -6.08 -4.85 -15.21
CA TYR A 21 -7.24 -4.85 -14.29
C TYR A 21 -8.21 -3.69 -14.61
N TRP A 22 -9.53 -3.93 -14.51
CA TRP A 22 -10.55 -2.94 -14.91
C TRP A 22 -10.64 -1.74 -13.96
N TYR A 23 -10.32 -1.93 -12.68
CA TYR A 23 -10.16 -0.84 -11.70
C TYR A 23 -8.84 -0.09 -11.89
N SER A 24 -7.82 -0.70 -12.50
CA SER A 24 -6.56 -0.01 -12.82
C SER A 24 -6.73 1.00 -13.94
N ARG A 25 -7.57 0.74 -14.95
CA ARG A 25 -7.89 1.76 -15.96
C ARG A 25 -8.73 2.91 -15.38
N ALA A 26 -9.57 2.64 -14.37
CA ALA A 26 -10.29 3.70 -13.67
C ALA A 26 -9.33 4.54 -12.81
N ILE A 27 -8.46 3.91 -12.01
CA ILE A 27 -7.48 4.60 -11.18
C ILE A 27 -6.47 5.36 -12.05
N GLU A 28 -5.87 4.76 -13.08
CA GLU A 28 -4.93 5.43 -14.00
C GLU A 28 -5.58 6.62 -14.74
N TRP A 29 -6.86 6.51 -15.09
CA TRP A 29 -7.62 7.61 -15.71
C TRP A 29 -8.03 8.70 -14.70
N PHE A 30 -8.22 8.34 -13.43
CA PHE A 30 -8.60 9.27 -12.35
C PHE A 30 -7.42 9.81 -11.53
N THR A 31 -6.18 9.34 -11.72
CA THR A 31 -5.02 9.80 -10.93
C THR A 31 -3.87 10.34 -11.78
N SER A 32 -4.01 10.37 -13.11
CA SER A 32 -2.98 10.83 -14.05
C SER A 32 -1.59 10.26 -13.73
N SER A 33 -1.54 9.01 -13.26
CA SER A 33 -0.36 8.38 -12.68
C SER A 33 -0.01 7.07 -13.36
N ASP A 34 1.28 6.78 -13.43
CA ASP A 34 1.80 5.48 -13.82
C ASP A 34 1.54 4.39 -12.75
N TYR A 35 1.07 4.74 -11.55
CA TYR A 35 0.82 3.76 -10.48
C TYR A 35 -0.67 3.52 -10.22
N SER A 36 -1.08 2.27 -10.34
CA SER A 36 -2.45 1.81 -10.15
C SER A 36 -2.72 1.25 -8.76
N HIS A 37 -1.68 0.82 -8.04
CA HIS A 37 -1.82 0.12 -6.76
C HIS A 37 -0.57 0.30 -5.88
N VAL A 38 -0.73 0.09 -4.57
CA VAL A 38 0.36 0.10 -3.59
C VAL A 38 0.12 -0.94 -2.50
N SER A 39 1.17 -1.62 -2.07
CA SER A 39 1.17 -2.57 -0.97
C SER A 39 2.43 -2.43 -0.11
N MET A 40 2.43 -3.06 1.06
CA MET A 40 3.57 -3.09 1.97
C MET A 40 4.10 -4.51 2.11
N VAL A 41 5.41 -4.67 1.97
CA VAL A 41 6.08 -5.96 2.19
C VAL A 41 6.10 -6.30 3.67
N LEU A 42 5.85 -7.56 3.97
CA LEU A 42 5.95 -8.19 5.27
C LEU A 42 6.97 -9.33 5.19
N ARG A 43 8.09 -9.21 5.89
CA ARG A 43 9.12 -10.25 5.97
C ARG A 43 8.86 -11.16 7.17
N ARG A 44 8.73 -12.47 6.91
CA ARG A 44 8.46 -13.54 7.90
C ARG A 44 7.42 -13.14 8.96
N PRO A 45 6.19 -12.76 8.57
CA PRO A 45 5.21 -12.16 9.46
C PRO A 45 4.46 -13.18 10.35
N THR A 46 5.16 -14.17 10.90
CA THR A 46 4.59 -15.09 11.91
C THR A 46 4.15 -14.37 13.19
N TRP A 47 4.67 -13.15 13.39
CA TRP A 47 4.22 -12.22 14.42
C TRP A 47 2.86 -11.59 14.13
N LEU A 48 2.40 -11.59 12.86
CA LEU A 48 1.08 -11.10 12.45
C LEU A 48 0.06 -12.24 12.56
N ASP A 49 0.40 -13.38 11.96
CA ASP A 49 -0.36 -14.63 12.07
C ASP A 49 0.58 -15.84 11.93
N PRO A 50 0.52 -16.86 12.82
CA PRO A 50 1.36 -18.05 12.74
C PRO A 50 1.27 -18.84 11.44
N SER A 51 0.18 -18.72 10.66
CA SER A 51 0.04 -19.40 9.36
C SER A 51 1.01 -18.88 8.30
N LEU A 52 1.57 -17.67 8.49
CA LEU A 52 2.43 -16.99 7.52
C LEU A 52 3.90 -17.45 7.64
N CYS A 53 4.12 -18.76 7.58
CA CYS A 53 5.42 -19.40 7.79
C CYS A 53 5.98 -20.11 6.55
N GLU A 54 5.19 -20.30 5.50
CA GLU A 54 5.58 -21.03 4.29
C GLU A 54 6.50 -20.22 3.36
N GLU A 55 6.36 -18.88 3.35
CA GLU A 55 7.16 -17.99 2.51
C GLU A 55 7.97 -16.98 3.34
N GLU A 56 9.08 -16.50 2.78
CA GLU A 56 9.87 -15.45 3.43
C GLU A 56 9.17 -14.07 3.35
N TYR A 57 8.43 -13.82 2.27
CA TYR A 57 7.83 -12.52 1.98
C TYR A 57 6.35 -12.63 1.67
N TYR A 58 5.57 -11.77 2.30
CA TYR A 58 4.16 -11.53 2.03
C TYR A 58 3.95 -10.04 1.74
N VAL A 59 2.78 -9.68 1.25
CA VAL A 59 2.35 -8.29 1.09
C VAL A 59 1.04 -8.07 1.83
N LEU A 60 0.94 -6.94 2.54
CA LEU A 60 -0.30 -6.40 3.05
C LEU A 60 -0.87 -5.41 2.04
N GLU A 61 -2.11 -5.63 1.63
CA GLU A 61 -2.79 -4.79 0.66
C GLU A 61 -4.31 -4.77 0.88
N SER A 62 -4.98 -3.87 0.17
CA SER A 62 -6.42 -3.96 -0.07
C SER A 62 -6.60 -4.14 -1.56
N GLY A 63 -7.18 -5.24 -2.02
CA GLY A 63 -7.23 -5.59 -3.45
C GLY A 63 -8.18 -6.73 -3.77
N SER A 64 -8.09 -7.24 -5.00
CA SER A 64 -8.81 -8.43 -5.48
C SER A 64 -7.82 -9.37 -6.16
N GLU A 65 -7.29 -10.32 -5.40
CA GLU A 65 -6.31 -11.28 -5.93
C GLU A 65 -7.01 -12.55 -6.45
N ARG A 66 -6.37 -13.24 -7.39
CA ARG A 66 -6.88 -14.49 -7.98
C ARG A 66 -6.53 -15.73 -7.17
N PHE A 67 -6.06 -15.52 -5.95
CA PHE A 67 -5.68 -16.55 -5.01
C PHE A 67 -6.14 -16.15 -3.60
N PRO A 68 -6.36 -17.12 -2.71
CA PRO A 68 -6.89 -16.84 -1.38
C PRO A 68 -5.92 -16.04 -0.52
N ASP A 69 -6.48 -15.27 0.40
CA ASP A 69 -5.80 -14.62 1.52
C ASP A 69 -5.00 -15.65 2.33
N ALA A 70 -3.72 -15.36 2.60
CA ALA A 70 -2.82 -16.30 3.27
C ALA A 70 -3.19 -16.51 4.75
N VAL A 71 -3.95 -15.58 5.36
CA VAL A 71 -4.40 -15.69 6.74
C VAL A 71 -5.71 -16.47 6.84
N SER A 72 -6.76 -16.06 6.13
CA SER A 72 -8.07 -16.72 6.26
C SER A 72 -8.28 -17.91 5.34
N GLY A 73 -7.52 -18.02 4.25
CA GLY A 73 -7.71 -19.04 3.22
C GLY A 73 -8.87 -18.76 2.26
N ASP A 74 -9.54 -17.62 2.38
CA ASP A 74 -10.69 -17.24 1.55
C ASP A 74 -10.28 -16.30 0.41
N PHE A 75 -11.06 -16.30 -0.67
CA PHE A 75 -11.00 -15.24 -1.67
C PHE A 75 -11.61 -13.97 -1.12
N LYS A 76 -10.81 -12.89 -1.05
CA LYS A 76 -11.24 -11.59 -0.52
C LYS A 76 -11.25 -10.53 -1.60
N PHE A 77 -12.16 -9.57 -1.40
CA PHE A 77 -12.10 -8.29 -2.09
C PHE A 77 -12.05 -7.17 -1.04
N GLY A 78 -10.83 -6.73 -0.73
CA GLY A 78 -10.54 -5.83 0.38
C GLY A 78 -9.20 -6.14 1.02
N VAL A 79 -9.08 -5.86 2.32
CA VAL A 79 -7.83 -6.05 3.06
C VAL A 79 -7.46 -7.53 3.13
N GLN A 80 -6.24 -7.85 2.70
CA GLN A 80 -5.71 -9.21 2.65
C GLN A 80 -4.18 -9.22 2.79
N VAL A 81 -3.66 -10.39 3.14
CA VAL A 81 -2.24 -10.71 3.17
C VAL A 81 -1.97 -11.77 2.11
N CYS A 82 -1.08 -11.47 1.18
CA CYS A 82 -0.85 -12.28 -0.01
C CYS A 82 0.60 -12.75 -0.05
N PRO A 83 0.90 -13.99 -0.46
CA PRO A 83 2.29 -14.42 -0.63
C PRO A 83 2.94 -13.66 -1.80
N LEU A 84 4.12 -13.07 -1.56
CA LEU A 84 4.77 -12.22 -2.56
C LEU A 84 5.16 -13.02 -3.81
N SER A 85 5.45 -14.32 -3.69
CA SER A 85 5.77 -15.16 -4.85
C SER A 85 4.62 -15.22 -5.88
N LYS A 86 3.36 -15.24 -5.41
CA LYS A 86 2.17 -15.27 -6.26
C LYS A 86 1.98 -13.93 -6.96
N VAL A 87 2.11 -12.83 -6.22
CA VAL A 87 2.09 -11.46 -6.78
C VAL A 87 3.19 -11.30 -7.83
N TRP A 88 4.42 -11.72 -7.51
CA TRP A 88 5.55 -11.69 -8.43
C TRP A 88 5.29 -12.48 -9.72
N ALA A 89 4.68 -13.67 -9.61
CA ALA A 89 4.34 -14.49 -10.76
C ALA A 89 3.37 -13.79 -11.72
N GLU A 90 2.37 -13.05 -11.21
CA GLU A 90 1.43 -12.30 -12.05
C GLU A 90 2.15 -11.19 -12.86
N TYR A 91 3.03 -10.43 -12.22
CA TYR A 91 3.69 -9.30 -12.87
C TYR A 91 4.90 -9.73 -13.70
N ALA A 92 5.85 -10.44 -13.11
CA ALA A 92 7.11 -10.81 -13.77
C ALA A 92 6.93 -11.91 -14.84
N SER A 93 6.00 -12.85 -14.64
CA SER A 93 5.86 -13.99 -15.56
C SER A 93 4.70 -13.83 -16.56
N GLN A 94 3.59 -13.22 -16.17
CA GLN A 94 2.41 -13.09 -17.03
C GLN A 94 2.29 -11.72 -17.72
N GLY A 95 3.23 -10.82 -17.47
CA GLY A 95 3.30 -9.50 -18.10
C GLY A 95 2.09 -8.64 -17.78
N TYR A 96 1.64 -8.63 -16.52
CA TYR A 96 0.49 -7.81 -16.09
C TYR A 96 0.84 -6.33 -15.98
N GLY A 97 2.13 -6.01 -15.99
CA GLY A 97 2.67 -4.67 -15.96
C GLY A 97 4.00 -4.68 -15.23
N HIS A 98 4.25 -3.66 -14.42
CA HIS A 98 5.53 -3.46 -13.76
C HIS A 98 5.39 -3.32 -12.25
N LEU A 99 6.36 -3.89 -11.53
CA LEU A 99 6.52 -3.70 -10.09
C LEU A 99 7.68 -2.77 -9.82
N TYR A 100 7.51 -1.90 -8.85
CA TYR A 100 8.54 -1.01 -8.36
C TYR A 100 8.62 -1.12 -6.84
N VAL A 101 9.82 -1.04 -6.28
CA VAL A 101 10.01 -1.01 -4.82
C VAL A 101 10.52 0.35 -4.37
N ARG A 102 9.93 0.86 -3.29
CA ARG A 102 10.50 1.93 -2.47
C ARG A 102 10.97 1.34 -1.16
N ARG A 103 12.29 1.40 -0.92
CA ARG A 103 12.89 0.83 0.28
C ARG A 103 12.77 1.79 1.45
N ILE A 104 12.32 1.27 2.60
CA ILE A 104 12.24 2.05 3.82
C ILE A 104 13.64 2.19 4.45
N ARG A 105 13.94 3.39 4.97
CA ARG A 105 15.14 3.69 5.75
C ARG A 105 14.74 4.41 7.02
N PHE A 106 15.05 3.82 8.18
CA PHE A 106 14.83 4.49 9.46
C PHE A 106 15.91 5.54 9.69
N LEU A 107 15.49 6.78 9.95
CA LEU A 107 16.40 7.94 10.05
C LEU A 107 17.02 8.09 11.45
N CYS A 108 16.39 7.49 12.45
CA CYS A 108 16.95 7.37 13.78
C CYS A 108 17.43 5.93 13.99
N PRO A 109 18.63 5.71 14.56
CA PRO A 109 18.97 4.43 15.18
C PRO A 109 18.12 4.28 16.45
N ASN A 110 16.82 4.08 16.25
CA ASN A 110 15.93 3.70 17.32
C ASN A 110 16.07 2.18 17.46
N PRO A 111 16.51 1.64 18.61
CA PRO A 111 16.50 0.20 18.83
C PRO A 111 15.11 -0.43 18.68
N ASN A 112 14.05 0.39 18.59
CA ASN A 112 12.65 0.04 18.42
C ASN A 112 12.04 0.53 17.08
N GLY A 113 12.83 0.96 16.08
CA GLY A 113 12.30 1.46 14.80
C GLY A 113 11.45 0.43 14.06
N ASP A 114 12.02 -0.76 13.87
CA ASP A 114 11.33 -1.92 13.30
C ASP A 114 10.15 -2.37 14.17
N SER A 115 10.29 -2.29 15.50
CA SER A 115 9.23 -2.72 16.41
C SER A 115 8.02 -1.80 16.39
N ALA A 116 8.22 -0.48 16.30
CA ALA A 116 7.13 0.48 16.18
C ALA A 116 6.32 0.28 14.89
N LEU A 117 7.01 0.01 13.78
CA LEU A 117 6.36 -0.34 12.53
C LEU A 117 5.58 -1.65 12.65
N ILE A 118 6.19 -2.71 13.17
CA ILE A 118 5.56 -4.02 13.37
C ILE A 118 4.32 -3.91 14.27
N ASP A 119 4.42 -3.21 15.40
CA ASP A 119 3.30 -3.02 16.33
C ASP A 119 2.19 -2.17 15.71
N GLY A 120 2.56 -1.18 14.92
CA GLY A 120 1.63 -0.38 14.11
C GLY A 120 0.88 -1.22 13.08
N ILE A 121 1.59 -2.07 12.33
CA ILE A 121 1.01 -3.00 11.36
C ILE A 121 0.05 -3.96 12.05
N LYS A 122 0.45 -4.59 13.16
CA LYS A 122 -0.44 -5.48 13.95
C LYS A 122 -1.71 -4.76 14.38
N THR A 123 -1.55 -3.55 14.93
CA THR A 123 -2.66 -2.73 15.42
C THR A 123 -3.61 -2.33 14.29
N ALA A 124 -3.06 -1.91 13.15
CA ALA A 124 -3.84 -1.55 11.97
C ALA A 124 -4.57 -2.78 11.41
N TYR A 125 -3.86 -3.88 11.18
CA TYR A 125 -4.41 -5.12 10.64
C TYR A 125 -5.52 -5.70 11.53
N ALA A 126 -5.34 -5.73 12.85
CA ALA A 126 -6.37 -6.19 13.78
C ALA A 126 -7.69 -5.41 13.64
N LYS A 127 -7.62 -4.13 13.26
CA LYS A 127 -8.80 -3.28 13.03
C LYS A 127 -9.42 -3.50 11.64
N VAL A 128 -8.61 -3.80 10.63
CA VAL A 128 -9.04 -3.70 9.22
C VAL A 128 -9.04 -5.02 8.46
N LYS A 129 -8.61 -6.14 9.05
CA LYS A 129 -8.53 -7.46 8.39
C LYS A 129 -9.86 -8.02 7.84
N ALA A 130 -10.99 -7.45 8.26
CA ALA A 130 -12.33 -7.80 7.79
C ALA A 130 -12.97 -6.68 6.94
N CYS A 131 -12.25 -5.59 6.66
CA CYS A 131 -12.75 -4.47 5.88
C CYS A 131 -12.80 -4.83 4.39
N PRO A 132 -13.96 -4.62 3.72
CA PRO A 132 -14.07 -4.80 2.28
C PRO A 132 -13.31 -3.70 1.51
N TYR A 133 -13.09 -3.95 0.23
CA TYR A 133 -12.53 -2.96 -0.68
C TYR A 133 -13.48 -1.75 -0.83
N ASP A 134 -12.93 -0.55 -0.87
CA ASP A 134 -13.73 0.64 -1.12
C ASP A 134 -14.06 0.77 -2.62
N LEU A 135 -15.29 0.43 -2.99
CA LEU A 135 -15.83 0.58 -4.35
C LEU A 135 -16.48 1.95 -4.59
N ASN A 136 -16.47 2.88 -3.62
CA ASN A 136 -17.25 4.11 -3.73
C ASN A 136 -16.68 5.02 -4.83
N PRO A 137 -17.35 5.14 -6.00
CA PRO A 137 -16.82 5.88 -7.14
C PRO A 137 -16.71 7.37 -6.85
N CYS A 138 -17.48 7.89 -5.88
CA CYS A 138 -17.41 9.29 -5.47
C CYS A 138 -16.09 9.65 -4.78
N ASP A 139 -15.45 8.71 -4.08
CA ASP A 139 -14.13 8.97 -3.48
C ASP A 139 -13.05 8.98 -4.56
N TRP A 140 -13.16 8.11 -5.58
CA TRP A 140 -12.24 8.11 -6.72
C TRP A 140 -12.39 9.37 -7.59
N ILE A 141 -13.61 9.85 -7.81
CA ILE A 141 -13.90 11.10 -8.53
C ILE A 141 -13.39 12.32 -7.75
N LYS A 142 -13.51 12.33 -6.42
CA LYS A 142 -12.92 13.39 -5.58
C LYS A 142 -11.40 13.41 -5.67
N CYS A 143 -10.75 12.24 -5.64
CA CYS A 143 -9.30 12.14 -5.84
C CYS A 143 -8.85 12.77 -7.16
N TYR A 144 -9.59 12.54 -8.25
CA TYR A 144 -9.32 13.13 -9.56
C TYR A 144 -9.38 14.66 -9.56
N PHE A 145 -10.45 15.25 -9.01
CA PHE A 145 -10.56 16.72 -8.96
C PHE A 145 -9.56 17.38 -7.99
N ASP A 146 -9.01 16.62 -7.06
CA ASP A 146 -8.07 17.09 -6.06
C ASP A 146 -6.61 16.84 -6.46
N GLU A 147 -6.30 16.23 -7.61
CA GLU A 147 -4.95 15.81 -8.03
C GLU A 147 -3.89 16.94 -8.06
N HIS A 148 -4.31 18.20 -8.21
CA HIS A 148 -3.43 19.37 -8.20
C HIS A 148 -3.35 20.07 -6.83
N LYS A 149 -4.16 19.66 -5.86
CA LYS A 149 -4.20 20.25 -4.53
C LYS A 149 -3.09 19.70 -3.62
N THR A 150 -2.58 20.55 -2.75
CA THR A 150 -1.75 20.18 -1.59
C THR A 150 -2.62 19.52 -0.51
N LEU A 151 -2.01 18.80 0.45
CA LEU A 151 -2.77 18.22 1.57
C LEU A 151 -3.58 19.27 2.32
N GLN A 152 -3.01 20.45 2.60
CA GLN A 152 -3.71 21.54 3.28
C GLN A 152 -4.98 21.99 2.53
N GLN A 153 -4.92 22.02 1.19
CA GLN A 153 -6.07 22.40 0.36
C GLN A 153 -7.16 21.32 0.35
N ILE A 154 -6.78 20.05 0.46
CA ILE A 154 -7.72 18.92 0.56
C ILE A 154 -8.38 18.92 1.95
N GLU A 155 -7.58 19.05 3.02
CA GLU A 155 -8.06 19.14 4.40
C GLU A 155 -9.05 20.29 4.60
N ALA A 156 -8.81 21.44 3.95
CA ALA A 156 -9.70 22.59 4.00
C ALA A 156 -11.07 22.36 3.33
N THR A 157 -11.16 21.43 2.37
CA THR A 157 -12.39 21.14 1.63
C THR A 157 -13.11 19.87 2.08
N SER A 158 -12.43 19.00 2.82
CA SER A 158 -12.90 17.64 3.04
C SER A 158 -13.06 17.29 4.52
N GLN A 159 -14.23 17.62 5.06
CA GLN A 159 -14.66 17.00 6.31
C GLN A 159 -15.03 15.53 6.04
N ARG A 160 -14.31 14.58 6.68
CA ARG A 160 -14.52 13.10 6.71
C ARG A 160 -13.62 12.20 5.84
N ASP A 161 -12.40 12.60 5.50
CA ASP A 161 -11.50 11.80 4.65
C ASP A 161 -10.62 10.77 5.37
N GLN A 162 -11.13 10.22 6.49
CA GLN A 162 -10.45 9.21 7.31
C GLN A 162 -11.37 8.01 7.56
N LYS A 163 -11.87 7.40 6.47
CA LYS A 163 -12.79 6.26 6.55
C LYS A 163 -12.07 5.03 7.11
N THR A 164 -12.78 4.25 7.92
CA THR A 164 -12.26 3.01 8.52
C THR A 164 -13.14 1.79 8.24
N THR A 165 -14.20 1.96 7.44
CA THR A 165 -15.16 0.90 7.10
C THR A 165 -14.82 0.18 5.81
N SER A 166 -14.04 0.82 4.94
CA SER A 166 -13.61 0.34 3.63
C SER A 166 -12.27 0.99 3.31
N PHE A 167 -11.40 0.26 2.62
CA PHE A 167 -10.11 0.78 2.18
C PHE A 167 -9.86 0.40 0.73
N TRP A 168 -9.45 1.38 -0.08
CA TRP A 168 -8.66 1.11 -1.27
C TRP A 168 -7.17 1.10 -0.89
N CYS A 169 -6.32 0.67 -1.82
CA CYS A 169 -4.93 0.31 -1.53
C CYS A 169 -4.11 1.41 -0.84
N SER A 170 -4.05 2.61 -1.42
CA SER A 170 -3.31 3.75 -0.87
C SER A 170 -3.89 4.29 0.43
N ALA A 171 -5.21 4.20 0.62
CA ALA A 171 -5.82 4.53 1.91
C ALA A 171 -5.40 3.54 3.00
N LEU A 172 -5.35 2.23 2.69
CA LEU A 172 -4.88 1.24 3.65
C LEU A 172 -3.43 1.53 4.05
N MET A 173 -2.54 1.76 3.09
CA MET A 173 -1.13 2.03 3.37
C MET A 173 -0.95 3.31 4.20
N SER A 174 -1.70 4.36 3.87
CA SER A 174 -1.68 5.61 4.63
C SER A 174 -2.18 5.40 6.05
N PHE A 175 -3.29 4.67 6.23
CA PHE A 175 -3.82 4.33 7.55
C PHE A 175 -2.83 3.51 8.39
N VAL A 176 -2.20 2.48 7.80
CA VAL A 176 -1.18 1.67 8.48
C VAL A 176 -0.03 2.55 8.96
N LEU A 177 0.50 3.43 8.10
CA LEU A 177 1.61 4.32 8.46
C LEU A 177 1.20 5.39 9.49
N VAL A 178 -0.04 5.88 9.47
CA VAL A 178 -0.57 6.77 10.52
C VAL A 178 -0.67 6.04 11.86
N VAL A 179 -1.21 4.81 11.88
CA VAL A 179 -1.31 4.00 13.10
C VAL A 179 0.09 3.67 13.66
N ALA A 180 1.05 3.42 12.78
CA ALA A 180 2.44 3.16 13.13
C ALA A 180 3.24 4.42 13.51
N GLY A 181 2.69 5.62 13.33
CA GLY A 181 3.34 6.89 13.67
C GLY A 181 4.38 7.37 12.65
N PHE A 182 4.36 6.85 11.43
CA PHE A 182 5.22 7.27 10.32
C PHE A 182 4.58 8.30 9.38
N LEU A 183 3.28 8.58 9.55
CA LEU A 183 2.55 9.68 8.92
C LEU A 183 1.76 10.46 9.97
N ASP A 184 1.50 11.75 9.70
CA ASP A 184 0.74 12.60 10.61
C ASP A 184 -0.71 12.12 10.76
N LYS A 185 -1.28 12.26 11.96
CA LYS A 185 -2.66 11.88 12.25
C LYS A 185 -3.68 12.70 11.46
N SER A 186 -3.31 13.85 10.90
CA SER A 186 -4.19 14.66 10.05
C SER A 186 -4.34 14.10 8.63
N VAL A 187 -3.46 13.18 8.20
CA VAL A 187 -3.44 12.69 6.82
C VAL A 187 -4.83 12.17 6.40
N PRO A 188 -5.45 12.74 5.37
CA PRO A 188 -6.77 12.33 4.89
C PRO A 188 -6.66 11.04 4.06
N TRP A 189 -6.37 9.90 4.69
CA TRP A 189 -6.01 8.67 3.97
C TRP A 189 -7.03 8.21 2.93
N THR A 190 -8.33 8.53 3.08
CA THR A 190 -9.36 8.16 2.08
C THR A 190 -9.04 8.69 0.69
N VAL A 191 -8.39 9.85 0.57
CA VAL A 191 -8.12 10.51 -0.73
C VAL A 191 -6.65 10.47 -1.16
N ILE A 192 -5.82 9.74 -0.42
CA ILE A 192 -4.43 9.49 -0.82
C ILE A 192 -4.43 8.49 -1.96
N THR A 193 -3.75 8.82 -3.05
CA THR A 193 -3.65 8.00 -4.25
C THR A 193 -2.36 7.15 -4.23
N PRO A 194 -2.25 6.09 -5.06
CA PRO A 194 -0.98 5.38 -5.23
C PRO A 194 0.17 6.30 -5.68
N TYR A 195 -0.12 7.32 -6.48
CA TYR A 195 0.89 8.29 -6.93
C TYR A 195 1.50 9.10 -5.79
N ASP A 196 0.74 9.37 -4.72
CA ASP A 196 1.24 10.10 -3.55
C ASP A 196 2.36 9.33 -2.82
N PHE A 197 2.46 8.02 -3.06
CA PHE A 197 3.56 7.16 -2.64
C PHE A 197 4.73 7.09 -3.63
N SER A 198 4.71 7.80 -4.76
CA SER A 198 5.87 7.93 -5.66
C SER A 198 6.87 8.94 -5.12
N ALA A 199 8.18 8.75 -5.36
CA ALA A 199 9.19 9.77 -5.12
C ALA A 199 9.15 10.90 -6.15
N PHE A 200 8.48 10.67 -7.29
CA PHE A 200 8.35 11.62 -8.39
C PHE A 200 7.05 12.41 -8.35
N ARG A 201 6.24 12.26 -7.30
CA ARG A 201 5.07 13.10 -7.10
C ARG A 201 5.53 14.55 -6.85
N ALA A 202 5.12 15.48 -7.71
CA ALA A 202 5.17 16.92 -7.43
C ALA A 202 3.78 17.58 -7.39
N PRO A 203 3.40 18.30 -6.30
CA PRO A 203 4.10 18.43 -5.03
C PRO A 203 3.98 17.17 -4.16
N GLN A 204 5.04 16.82 -3.43
CA GLN A 204 4.99 15.69 -2.50
C GLN A 204 3.91 15.94 -1.44
N ARG A 205 2.96 15.00 -1.32
CA ARG A 205 1.86 15.09 -0.36
C ARG A 205 2.19 14.42 0.96
N LEU A 206 2.78 13.23 0.91
CA LEU A 206 3.09 12.47 2.11
C LEU A 206 4.44 12.88 2.68
N ALA A 207 4.43 13.32 3.95
CA ALA A 207 5.62 13.63 4.73
C ALA A 207 5.84 12.54 5.78
N PHE A 208 6.88 11.73 5.59
CA PHE A 208 7.20 10.62 6.49
C PHE A 208 7.94 11.09 7.75
N GLN A 209 7.60 10.51 8.89
CA GLN A 209 8.15 10.84 10.20
C GLN A 209 9.01 9.69 10.72
N GLY A 210 10.27 9.94 11.08
CA GLY A 210 11.16 8.91 11.62
C GLY A 210 11.69 7.90 10.59
N CYS A 211 11.17 7.90 9.35
CA CYS A 211 11.70 7.14 8.23
C CYS A 211 11.78 8.00 6.95
N ALA A 212 12.48 7.48 5.95
CA ALA A 212 12.46 7.93 4.58
C ALA A 212 12.26 6.74 3.66
N TYR A 213 11.76 7.00 2.46
CA TYR A 213 11.68 6.00 1.39
C TYR A 213 12.61 6.40 0.26
N ASP A 214 13.41 5.45 -0.22
CA ASP A 214 14.19 5.63 -1.43
C ASP A 214 13.31 5.90 -2.65
N ALA A 215 13.95 6.44 -3.70
CA ALA A 215 13.30 6.52 -5.00
C ALA A 215 12.94 5.11 -5.48
N GLU A 216 11.78 4.98 -6.11
CA GLU A 216 11.31 3.70 -6.60
C GLU A 216 12.26 3.07 -7.64
N VAL A 217 12.52 1.78 -7.49
CA VAL A 217 13.34 0.97 -8.40
C VAL A 217 12.46 -0.06 -9.08
N LYS A 218 12.47 -0.09 -10.42
CA LYS A 218 11.75 -1.10 -11.20
C LYS A 218 12.32 -2.49 -10.94
N LEU A 219 11.44 -3.44 -10.67
CA LEU A 219 11.76 -4.84 -10.39
C LEU A 219 11.55 -5.72 -11.62
N CYS A 220 10.39 -5.58 -12.27
CA CYS A 220 10.00 -6.30 -13.49
C CYS A 220 9.07 -5.45 -14.35
#